data_AF-L7W562-F1
#
_entry.id   AF-L7W562-F1
#
_cell.length_a   1.000
_cell.length_b   1.000
_cell.length_c   1.000
_cell.angle_alpha   90.00
_cell.angle_beta   90.00
_cell.angle_gamma   90.00
#
_symmetry.space_group_name_H-M   'P 1'
#
loop_
_entity.id
_entity.type
_entity.pdbx_description
1 polymer ?
#
loop_
_entity_poly.entity_id
_entity_poly.type
_entity_poly.pdbx_seq_one_letter_code
_entity_poly.pdbx_strand_id
1 'polypeptide(L)'
;MKYIFIIICALLSLNMTAQPPDQSDRESRKEEMRSQIKSLLIAHLTKELDLSTEEAQKFWPLYNSIKEERNKLEREKKMLVKKMEKSFDTMTEKEALVYVDQMVALDQKISATNIDYKHDEIIAVIGAKRFLKLKKAEVDFRRKMMKEYRDRKRRK
;
A
#
# COMPACT_ATOMS: atom_id res chain seq x y z
N MET A 1 -53.32 27.71 16.66
CA MET A 1 -51.95 28.24 16.90
C MET A 1 -51.04 27.34 17.75
N LYS A 2 -51.53 26.43 18.61
CA LYS A 2 -50.66 25.57 19.44
C LYS A 2 -49.96 24.41 18.70
N TYR A 3 -50.53 23.93 17.59
CA TYR A 3 -49.98 22.79 16.84
C TYR A 3 -49.08 23.19 15.66
N ILE A 4 -49.08 24.46 15.26
CA ILE A 4 -48.26 24.97 14.16
C ILE A 4 -46.77 25.01 14.55
N PHE A 5 -46.47 25.23 15.83
CA PHE A 5 -45.11 25.23 16.36
C PHE A 5 -44.49 23.83 16.43
N ILE A 6 -45.32 22.78 16.61
CA ILE A 6 -44.86 21.38 16.70
C ILE A 6 -44.49 20.84 15.30
N ILE A 7 -45.18 21.31 14.26
CA ILE A 7 -44.92 20.89 12.87
C ILE A 7 -43.62 21.49 12.31
N ILE A 8 -43.20 22.67 12.79
CA ILE A 8 -41.95 23.30 12.34
C ILE A 8 -40.71 22.62 12.96
N CYS A 9 -40.81 22.08 14.18
CA CYS A 9 -39.72 21.29 14.79
C CYS A 9 -39.53 19.91 14.12
N ALA A 10 -40.57 19.34 13.50
CA ALA A 10 -40.49 18.05 12.82
C ALA A 10 -39.85 18.12 11.42
N LEU A 11 -39.67 19.31 10.85
CA LEU A 11 -39.05 19.51 9.53
C LEU A 11 -37.54 19.78 9.59
N LEU A 12 -36.98 19.98 10.78
CA LEU A 12 -35.53 20.17 11.00
C LEU A 12 -34.76 18.86 11.25
N SER A 13 -35.46 17.76 11.54
CA SER A 13 -34.87 16.44 11.82
C SER A 13 -34.56 15.59 10.56
N LEU A 14 -34.85 16.09 9.36
CA LEU A 14 -34.52 15.41 8.10
C LEU A 14 -33.10 15.68 7.57
N ASN A 15 -32.29 16.48 8.28
CA ASN A 15 -30.86 16.61 7.97
C ASN A 15 -30.04 15.52 8.70
N MET A 16 -30.41 14.26 8.47
CA MET A 16 -29.69 13.10 9.00
C MET A 16 -28.41 12.86 8.17
N THR A 17 -27.41 13.68 8.50
CA THR A 17 -25.96 13.43 8.50
C THR A 17 -25.35 12.71 7.28
N ALA A 18 -24.99 13.50 6.27
CA ALA A 18 -23.77 13.28 5.50
C ALA A 18 -22.57 13.87 6.27
N GLN A 19 -22.23 13.33 7.45
CA GLN A 19 -20.98 13.71 8.12
C GLN A 19 -19.80 13.00 7.43
N PRO A 20 -18.71 13.71 7.10
CA PRO A 20 -17.54 13.07 6.51
C PRO A 20 -17.01 12.04 7.51
N PRO A 21 -16.68 10.81 7.06
CA PRO A 21 -16.34 9.72 7.97
C PRO A 21 -15.21 10.12 8.91
N ASP A 22 -15.34 9.70 10.17
CA ASP A 22 -14.35 9.92 11.22
C ASP A 22 -12.96 9.45 10.76
N GLN A 23 -11.92 10.09 11.26
CA GLN A 23 -10.54 9.77 10.92
C GLN A 23 -10.19 8.32 11.30
N SER A 24 -10.72 7.84 12.44
CA SER A 24 -10.60 6.46 12.89
C SER A 24 -11.21 5.47 11.88
N ASP A 25 -12.43 5.74 11.40
CA ASP A 25 -13.14 4.96 10.39
C ASP A 25 -12.43 4.95 9.03
N ARG A 26 -11.74 6.04 8.66
CA ARG A 26 -10.94 6.07 7.43
C ARG A 26 -9.69 5.22 7.55
N GLU A 27 -9.07 5.19 8.72
CA GLU A 27 -7.88 4.40 8.97
C GLU A 27 -8.20 2.91 9.03
N SER A 28 -9.27 2.53 9.73
CA SER A 28 -9.75 1.14 9.80
C SER A 28 -10.08 0.58 8.41
N ARG A 29 -10.84 1.31 7.58
CA ARG A 29 -11.15 0.88 6.20
C ARG A 29 -9.92 0.78 5.30
N LYS A 30 -8.91 1.65 5.50
CA LYS A 30 -7.65 1.56 4.75
C LYS A 30 -6.87 0.31 5.14
N GLU A 31 -6.85 -0.02 6.42
CA GLU A 31 -6.17 -1.21 6.91
C GLU A 31 -6.88 -2.50 6.46
N GLU A 32 -8.21 -2.51 6.50
CA GLU A 32 -9.01 -3.61 5.97
C GLU A 32 -8.72 -3.85 4.49
N MET A 33 -8.73 -2.78 3.67
CA MET A 33 -8.40 -2.86 2.24
C MET A 33 -6.98 -3.40 2.01
N ARG A 34 -6.00 -2.99 2.82
CA ARG A 34 -4.62 -3.49 2.72
C ARG A 34 -4.55 -4.98 3.05
N SER A 35 -5.25 -5.41 4.10
CA SER A 35 -5.34 -6.81 4.50
C SER A 35 -5.96 -7.66 3.38
N GLN A 36 -7.08 -7.21 2.80
CA GLN A 36 -7.71 -7.88 1.66
C GLN A 36 -6.77 -8.02 0.46
N ILE A 37 -6.05 -6.95 0.10
CA ILE A 37 -5.07 -6.99 -1.00
C ILE A 37 -3.93 -7.98 -0.69
N LYS A 38 -3.45 -8.01 0.56
CA LYS A 38 -2.40 -8.94 0.99
C LYS A 38 -2.89 -10.39 0.89
N SER A 39 -4.09 -10.69 1.35
CA SER A 39 -4.69 -12.03 1.25
C SER A 39 -4.87 -12.46 -0.20
N LEU A 40 -5.33 -11.56 -1.08
CA LEU A 40 -5.44 -11.82 -2.52
C LEU A 40 -4.08 -12.10 -3.17
N LEU A 41 -3.04 -11.37 -2.77
CA LEU A 41 -1.69 -11.59 -3.25
C LEU A 41 -1.16 -12.96 -2.79
N ILE A 42 -1.36 -13.31 -1.52
CA ILE A 42 -0.96 -14.61 -0.97
C ILE A 42 -1.63 -15.73 -1.75
N ALA A 43 -2.96 -15.68 -1.90
CA ALA A 43 -3.71 -16.68 -2.65
C ALA A 43 -3.24 -16.78 -4.12
N HIS A 44 -2.95 -15.65 -4.76
CA HIS A 44 -2.45 -15.63 -6.13
C HIS A 44 -1.07 -16.27 -6.26
N LEU A 45 -0.13 -15.90 -5.39
CA LEU A 45 1.23 -16.44 -5.43
C LEU A 45 1.27 -17.92 -5.06
N THR A 46 0.50 -18.36 -4.05
CA THR A 46 0.40 -19.80 -3.71
C THR A 46 -0.09 -20.62 -4.90
N LYS A 47 -1.13 -20.14 -5.59
CA LYS A 47 -1.67 -20.79 -6.79
C LYS A 47 -0.66 -20.84 -7.94
N GLU A 48 0.06 -19.75 -8.16
CA GLU A 48 1.03 -19.68 -9.27
C GLU A 48 2.28 -20.50 -8.95
N LEU A 49 2.80 -20.48 -7.73
CA LEU A 49 4.08 -21.11 -7.43
C LEU A 49 3.99 -22.61 -7.13
N ASP A 50 2.80 -23.12 -6.79
CA ASP A 50 2.58 -24.53 -6.44
C ASP A 50 3.61 -25.00 -5.40
N LEU A 51 3.68 -24.26 -4.29
CA LEU A 51 4.64 -24.51 -3.21
C LEU A 51 4.19 -25.73 -2.40
N SER A 52 5.14 -26.61 -2.05
CA SER A 52 4.90 -27.61 -1.02
C SER A 52 4.72 -26.94 0.35
N THR A 53 4.20 -27.68 1.33
CA THR A 53 4.08 -27.19 2.71
C THR A 53 5.44 -26.77 3.27
N GLU A 54 6.50 -27.55 3.03
CA GLU A 54 7.85 -27.23 3.51
C GLU A 54 8.42 -25.99 2.83
N GLU A 55 8.19 -25.83 1.53
CA GLU A 55 8.64 -24.67 0.77
C GLU A 55 7.91 -23.41 1.21
N ALA A 56 6.58 -23.48 1.40
CA ALA A 56 5.78 -22.36 1.86
C ALA A 56 6.24 -21.84 3.23
N GLN A 57 6.57 -22.75 4.16
CA GLN A 57 7.09 -22.40 5.48
C GLN A 57 8.40 -21.59 5.42
N LYS A 58 9.25 -21.84 4.41
CA LYS A 58 10.51 -21.12 4.20
C LYS A 58 10.34 -19.86 3.35
N PHE A 59 9.49 -19.94 2.32
CA PHE A 59 9.27 -18.89 1.33
C PHE A 59 8.59 -17.66 1.93
N TRP A 60 7.51 -17.85 2.69
CA TRP A 60 6.71 -16.72 3.19
C TRP A 60 7.49 -15.78 4.12
N PRO A 61 8.27 -16.27 5.11
CA PRO A 61 9.11 -15.39 5.93
C PRO A 61 10.11 -14.57 5.10
N LEU A 62 10.79 -15.20 4.13
CA LEU A 62 11.76 -14.55 3.26
C LEU A 62 11.09 -13.47 2.40
N TYR A 63 10.00 -13.83 1.72
CA TYR A 63 9.23 -12.89 0.90
C TYR A 63 8.72 -11.71 1.73
N ASN A 64 8.11 -11.98 2.89
CA ASN A 64 7.58 -10.95 3.77
C ASN A 64 8.66 -10.02 4.32
N SER A 65 9.86 -10.53 4.63
CA SER A 65 11.00 -9.72 5.06
C SER A 65 11.40 -8.70 3.99
N ILE A 66 11.50 -9.11 2.73
CA ILE A 66 11.81 -8.21 1.61
C ILE A 66 10.72 -7.15 1.45
N LYS A 67 9.44 -7.53 1.56
CA LYS A 67 8.34 -6.55 1.49
C LYS A 67 8.37 -5.56 2.64
N GLU A 68 8.67 -6.00 3.86
CA GLU A 68 8.70 -5.11 5.03
C GLU A 68 9.89 -4.15 4.97
N GLU A 69 11.06 -4.62 4.52
CA GLU A 69 12.23 -3.76 4.30
C GLU A 69 11.91 -2.65 3.29
N ARG A 70 11.31 -3.02 2.15
CA ARG A 70 10.85 -2.04 1.17
C ARG A 70 9.80 -1.09 1.75
N ASN A 71 8.81 -1.61 2.48
CA ASN A 71 7.78 -0.78 3.12
C ASN A 71 8.38 0.23 4.09
N LYS A 72 9.43 -0.15 4.84
CA LYS A 72 10.13 0.75 5.76
C LYS A 72 10.79 1.89 5.00
N LEU A 73 11.47 1.62 3.89
CA LEU A 73 12.09 2.65 3.04
C LEU A 73 11.03 3.58 2.43
N GLU A 74 9.90 3.05 1.98
CA GLU A 74 8.78 3.86 1.46
C GLU A 74 8.14 4.75 2.55
N ARG A 75 8.04 4.24 3.79
CA ARG A 75 7.60 5.04 4.95
C ARG A 75 8.60 6.15 5.25
N GLU A 76 9.90 5.86 5.22
CA GLU A 76 10.97 6.84 5.41
C GLU A 76 10.92 7.95 4.35
N LYS A 77 10.82 7.58 3.07
CA LYS A 77 10.63 8.52 1.97
C LYS A 77 9.40 9.39 2.18
N LYS A 78 8.27 8.81 2.58
CA LYS A 78 7.04 9.56 2.86
C LYS A 78 7.21 10.55 4.02
N MET A 79 7.94 10.18 5.07
CA MET A 79 8.23 11.09 6.19
C MET A 79 9.15 12.22 5.74
N LEU A 80 10.16 11.92 4.92
CA LEU A 80 11.06 12.90 4.35
C LEU A 80 10.32 13.94 3.51
N VAL A 81 9.45 13.49 2.60
CA VAL A 81 8.61 14.37 1.77
C VAL A 81 7.73 15.26 2.63
N LYS A 82 7.03 14.70 3.63
CA LYS A 82 6.23 15.49 4.56
C LYS A 82 7.03 16.53 5.34
N LYS A 83 8.29 16.24 5.67
CA LYS A 83 9.18 17.18 6.37
C LYS A 83 9.60 18.32 5.44
N MET A 84 9.99 17.97 4.21
CA MET A 84 10.34 18.91 3.16
C MET A 84 9.18 19.86 2.82
N GLU A 85 7.96 19.32 2.62
CA GLU A 85 6.75 20.09 2.32
C GLU A 85 6.46 21.17 3.39
N LYS A 86 6.74 20.89 4.66
CA LYS A 86 6.54 21.86 5.76
C LYS A 86 7.52 23.03 5.74
N SER A 87 8.70 22.85 5.15
CA SER A 87 9.74 23.87 5.08
C SER A 87 9.96 24.39 3.67
N PHE A 88 9.09 24.06 2.71
CA PHE A 88 9.33 24.28 1.28
C PHE A 88 9.56 25.75 0.93
N ASP A 89 8.70 26.64 1.42
CA ASP A 89 8.77 28.06 1.09
C ASP A 89 9.89 28.81 1.83
N THR A 90 10.43 28.20 2.90
CA THR A 90 11.39 28.85 3.81
C THR A 90 12.79 28.25 3.75
N MET A 91 12.98 27.16 3.00
CA MET A 91 14.27 26.47 2.95
C MET A 91 15.27 27.22 2.07
N THR A 92 16.53 27.18 2.50
CA THR A 92 17.66 27.66 1.70
C THR A 92 18.04 26.63 0.62
N GLU A 93 18.76 27.08 -0.41
CA GLU A 93 19.30 26.19 -1.45
C GLU A 93 20.13 25.04 -0.86
N LYS A 94 20.90 25.32 0.21
CA LYS A 94 21.71 24.30 0.89
C LYS A 94 20.85 23.24 1.57
N GLU A 95 19.73 23.62 2.16
CA GLU A 95 18.78 22.69 2.77
C GLU A 95 18.01 21.89 1.72
N ALA A 96 17.65 22.53 0.60
CA ALA A 96 17.05 21.87 -0.55
C ALA A 96 17.97 20.77 -1.09
N LEU A 97 19.28 21.06 -1.23
CA LEU A 97 20.27 20.09 -1.67
C LEU A 97 20.32 18.85 -0.75
N VAL A 98 20.25 19.05 0.58
CA VAL A 98 20.20 17.94 1.53
C VAL A 98 18.96 17.07 1.32
N TYR A 99 17.79 17.67 1.09
CA TYR A 99 16.57 16.90 0.79
C TYR A 99 16.69 16.13 -0.53
N VAL A 100 17.27 16.74 -1.56
CA VAL A 100 17.51 16.08 -2.86
C VAL A 100 18.42 14.87 -2.68
N ASP A 101 19.56 15.02 -2.01
CA ASP A 101 20.51 13.93 -1.78
C ASP A 101 19.87 12.78 -0.99
N GLN A 102 19.08 13.10 0.05
CA GLN A 102 18.35 12.11 0.84
C GLN A 102 17.29 11.39 0.01
N MET A 103 16.55 12.10 -0.85
CA MET A 103 15.57 11.50 -1.76
C MET A 103 16.23 10.57 -2.76
N VAL A 104 17.32 11.01 -3.41
CA VAL A 104 18.06 10.20 -4.38
C VAL A 104 18.59 8.93 -3.72
N ALA A 105 19.18 9.04 -2.53
CA ALA A 105 19.69 7.89 -1.78
C ALA A 105 18.57 6.90 -1.41
N LEU A 106 17.40 7.39 -1.00
CA LEU A 106 16.24 6.54 -0.72
C LEU A 106 15.70 5.86 -1.97
N ASP A 107 15.64 6.56 -3.10
CA ASP A 107 15.17 5.99 -4.37
C ASP A 107 16.08 4.90 -4.91
N GLN A 108 17.39 5.05 -4.74
CA GLN A 108 18.36 4.00 -5.04
C GLN A 108 18.15 2.77 -4.14
N LYS A 109 17.98 2.97 -2.83
CA LYS A 109 17.71 1.86 -1.88
C LYS A 109 16.40 1.15 -2.21
N ILE A 110 15.31 1.88 -2.45
CA ILE A 110 13.99 1.31 -2.80
C ILE A 110 14.06 0.51 -4.10
N SER A 111 14.82 1.01 -5.08
CA SER A 111 15.03 0.33 -6.35
C SER A 111 15.84 -0.97 -6.18
N ALA A 112 16.84 -0.94 -5.31
CA ALA A 112 17.67 -2.10 -4.97
C ALA A 112 16.90 -3.16 -4.17
N THR A 113 16.05 -2.78 -3.20
CA THR A 113 15.24 -3.69 -2.37
C THR A 113 13.96 -4.16 -3.10
N ASN A 114 14.11 -4.68 -4.31
CA ASN A 114 13.05 -5.42 -4.98
C ASN A 114 13.19 -6.93 -4.72
N ILE A 115 12.33 -7.76 -5.33
CA ILE A 115 12.42 -9.22 -5.15
C ILE A 115 13.73 -9.82 -5.70
N ASP A 116 14.46 -9.09 -6.54
CA ASP A 116 15.75 -9.51 -7.10
C ASP A 116 16.89 -9.37 -6.09
N TYR A 117 16.74 -8.53 -5.06
CA TYR A 117 17.76 -8.32 -4.02
C TYR A 117 18.22 -9.62 -3.34
N LYS A 118 17.28 -10.54 -3.10
CA LYS A 118 17.53 -11.84 -2.45
C LYS A 118 17.20 -13.01 -3.35
N HIS A 119 17.44 -12.86 -4.65
CA HIS A 119 17.10 -13.88 -5.62
C HIS A 119 17.76 -15.23 -5.31
N ASP A 120 19.03 -15.25 -4.87
CA ASP A 120 19.73 -16.49 -4.51
C ASP A 120 19.03 -17.25 -3.37
N GLU A 121 18.64 -16.54 -2.31
CA GLU A 121 17.92 -17.13 -1.17
C GLU A 121 16.55 -17.68 -1.60
N ILE A 122 15.83 -16.95 -2.47
CA ILE A 122 14.52 -17.41 -2.97
C ILE A 122 14.70 -18.61 -3.89
N ILE A 123 15.68 -18.57 -4.79
CA ILE A 123 16.00 -19.66 -5.72
C ILE A 123 16.41 -20.91 -4.95
N ALA A 124 17.11 -20.79 -3.82
CA ALA A 124 17.43 -21.93 -2.97
C ALA A 124 16.18 -22.61 -2.38
N VAL A 125 15.08 -21.87 -2.18
CA VAL A 125 13.82 -22.41 -1.64
C VAL A 125 12.89 -22.95 -2.73
N ILE A 126 12.71 -22.21 -3.83
CA ILE A 126 11.69 -22.54 -4.85
C ILE A 126 12.29 -22.90 -6.22
N GLY A 127 13.58 -22.68 -6.44
CA GLY A 127 14.25 -22.92 -7.72
C GLY A 127 14.06 -21.80 -8.75
N ALA A 128 14.98 -21.72 -9.71
CA ALA A 128 15.07 -20.62 -10.67
C ALA A 128 13.82 -20.45 -11.55
N LYS A 129 13.24 -21.57 -12.02
CA LYS A 129 12.02 -21.53 -12.86
C LYS A 129 10.84 -20.91 -12.10
N ARG A 130 10.66 -21.25 -10.83
CA ARG A 130 9.59 -20.69 -10.00
C ARG A 130 9.90 -19.27 -9.56
N PHE A 131 11.18 -18.89 -9.40
CA PHE A 131 11.55 -17.49 -9.22
C PHE A 131 11.13 -16.60 -10.41
N LEU A 132 11.36 -17.05 -11.65
CA LEU A 132 10.85 -16.32 -12.83
C LEU A 132 9.32 -16.26 -12.85
N LYS A 133 8.65 -17.34 -12.43
CA LYS A 133 7.17 -17.36 -12.30
C LYS A 133 6.69 -16.40 -11.22
N LEU A 134 7.39 -16.28 -10.10
CA LEU A 134 7.11 -15.30 -9.03
C LEU A 134 7.15 -13.88 -9.59
N LYS A 135 8.22 -13.51 -10.32
CA LYS A 135 8.33 -12.18 -10.94
C LYS A 135 7.15 -11.89 -11.87
N LYS A 136 6.78 -12.86 -12.71
CA LYS A 136 5.62 -12.74 -13.60
C LYS A 136 4.32 -12.57 -12.80
N ALA A 137 4.09 -13.41 -11.80
CA ALA A 137 2.88 -13.38 -10.96
C ALA A 137 2.73 -12.05 -10.20
N GLU A 138 3.80 -11.47 -9.67
CA GLU A 138 3.75 -10.14 -9.04
C GLU A 138 3.34 -9.05 -10.04
N VAL A 139 3.86 -9.09 -11.27
CA VAL A 139 3.52 -8.12 -12.33
C VAL A 139 2.06 -8.30 -12.77
N ASP A 140 1.62 -9.54 -12.99
CA ASP A 140 0.26 -9.85 -13.43
C ASP A 140 -0.76 -9.48 -12.35
N PHE A 141 -0.45 -9.75 -11.07
CA PHE A 141 -1.26 -9.29 -9.95
C PHE A 141 -1.38 -7.76 -9.94
N ARG A 142 -0.27 -7.03 -10.08
CA ARG A 142 -0.28 -5.57 -10.10
C ARG A 142 -1.12 -5.03 -11.25
N ARG A 143 -0.98 -5.60 -12.46
CA ARG A 143 -1.80 -5.25 -13.62
C ARG A 143 -3.29 -5.48 -13.36
N LYS A 144 -3.64 -6.64 -12.79
CA LYS A 144 -5.01 -6.96 -12.40
C LYS A 144 -5.57 -5.95 -11.41
N MET A 145 -4.84 -5.66 -10.33
CA MET A 145 -5.27 -4.69 -9.32
C MET A 145 -5.47 -3.28 -9.89
N MET A 146 -4.59 -2.85 -10.80
CA MET A 146 -4.74 -1.57 -11.49
C MET A 146 -5.96 -1.52 -12.41
N LYS A 147 -6.25 -2.63 -13.11
CA LYS A 147 -7.46 -2.74 -13.93
C LYS A 147 -8.72 -2.65 -13.06
N GLU A 148 -8.80 -3.45 -12.00
CA GLU A 148 -9.93 -3.46 -11.05
C GLU A 148 -10.13 -2.09 -10.38
N TYR A 149 -9.06 -1.38 -10.06
CA TYR A 149 -9.14 -0.02 -9.54
C TYR A 149 -9.76 0.96 -10.55
N ARG A 150 -9.34 0.91 -11.82
CA ARG A 150 -9.90 1.77 -12.89
C ARG A 150 -11.35 1.44 -13.18
N ASP A 151 -11.71 0.16 -13.26
CA ASP A 151 -13.07 -0.27 -13.58
C ASP A 151 -14.05 0.09 -12.47
N ARG A 152 -13.65 -0.03 -11.20
CA ARG A 152 -14.46 0.47 -10.07
C ARG A 152 -14.66 1.99 -10.10
N LYS A 153 -13.66 2.76 -10.56
CA LYS A 153 -13.79 4.20 -10.72
C LYS A 153 -14.77 4.59 -11.84
N ARG A 154 -14.88 3.79 -12.90
CA ARG A 154 -15.81 4.01 -14.02
C ARG A 154 -17.27 3.66 -13.71
N ARG A 155 -17.50 2.75 -12.76
CA ARG A 155 -18.83 2.31 -12.34
C ARG A 155 -19.45 3.18 -11.24
N LYS A 156 -18.67 4.09 -10.66
CA LYS A 156 -19.12 5.10 -9.70
C LYS A 156 -19.37 6.42 -10.43
#